data_AF-A0A9D2E1N7-F1
#
_entry.id   AF-A0A9D2E1N7-F1
#
_cell.length_a   1.000
_cell.length_b   1.000
_cell.length_c   1.000
_cell.angle_alpha   90.00
_cell.angle_beta   90.00
_cell.angle_gamma   90.00
#
_symmetry.space_group_name_H-M   'P 1'
#
loop_
_entity.id
_entity.type
_entity.pdbx_description
1 polymer ?
#
loop_
_entity_poly.entity_id
_entity_poly.type
_entity_poly.pdbx_seq_one_letter_code
_entity_poly.pdbx_strand_id
1 'polypeptide(L)'
;MSVNTVLSLLALINLLLIVVFIIATNFINTQKQPKLMAWYSVLLAVLFLIYFAAILTASFAALFAKEYMVLSLVFFVIIPFVIGKYVSYEKLSFYSNLQLFALFLSLFLALFFINI
;
A
#
# COMPACT_ATOMS: atom_id res chain seq x y z
N MET A 1 3.27 21.65 -2.51
CA MET A 1 4.11 20.47 -2.20
C MET A 1 4.57 19.92 -3.54
N SER A 2 5.86 19.65 -3.74
CA SER A 2 6.34 19.10 -5.02
C SER A 2 5.93 17.64 -5.18
N VAL A 3 5.83 17.15 -6.42
CA VAL A 3 5.49 15.74 -6.70
C VAL A 3 6.46 14.81 -5.97
N ASN A 4 7.76 15.10 -6.01
CA ASN A 4 8.79 14.32 -5.32
C ASN A 4 8.60 14.25 -3.80
N THR A 5 8.15 15.33 -3.14
CA THR A 5 7.84 15.25 -1.70
C THR A 5 6.69 14.29 -1.43
N VAL A 6 5.65 14.28 -2.27
CA VAL A 6 4.51 13.38 -2.10
C VAL A 6 4.91 11.94 -2.41
N LEU A 7 5.74 11.71 -3.44
CA LEU A 7 6.26 10.39 -3.77
C LEU A 7 7.17 9.82 -2.67
N SER A 8 8.00 10.66 -2.04
CA SER A 8 8.81 10.24 -0.88
C SER A 8 7.95 9.81 0.31
N LEU A 9 6.86 10.55 0.58
CA LEU A 9 5.89 10.17 1.60
C LEU A 9 5.20 8.84 1.24
N LEU A 10 4.79 8.66 -0.02
CA LEU A 10 4.21 7.42 -0.53
C LEU A 10 5.16 6.23 -0.35
N ALA A 11 6.45 6.41 -0.66
CA ALA A 11 7.47 5.38 -0.50
C ALA A 11 7.64 4.98 0.98
N LEU A 12 7.65 5.95 1.90
CA LEU A 12 7.70 5.69 3.33
C LEU A 12 6.49 4.89 3.82
N ILE A 13 5.27 5.27 3.40
CA ILE A 13 4.05 4.56 3.78
C ILE A 13 4.03 3.14 3.19
N ASN A 14 4.48 2.97 1.95
CA ASN A 14 4.63 1.65 1.32
C ASN A 14 5.55 0.74 2.14
N LEU A 15 6.72 1.24 2.55
CA LEU A 15 7.65 0.49 3.40
C LEU A 15 7.00 0.09 4.72
N LEU A 16 6.28 1.01 5.38
CA LEU A 16 5.55 0.70 6.61
C LEU A 16 4.49 -0.38 6.38
N LEU A 17 3.69 -0.28 5.31
CA LEU A 17 2.69 -1.30 4.96
C LEU A 17 3.33 -2.67 4.72
N ILE A 18 4.44 -2.73 3.99
CA ILE A 18 5.17 -3.98 3.74
C ILE A 18 5.64 -4.60 5.05
N VAL A 19 6.28 -3.83 5.92
CA VAL A 19 6.76 -4.30 7.24
C VAL A 19 5.59 -4.83 8.07
N VAL A 20 4.49 -4.08 8.12
CA VAL A 20 3.28 -4.45 8.87
C VAL A 20 2.67 -5.75 8.35
N PHE A 21 2.59 -5.94 7.03
CA PHE A 21 2.10 -7.19 6.42
C PHE A 21 3.02 -8.39 6.72
N ILE A 22 4.34 -8.20 6.67
CA ILE A 22 5.32 -9.26 6.98
C ILE A 22 5.19 -9.68 8.44
N ILE A 23 5.09 -8.73 9.37
CA ILE A 23 4.88 -9.01 10.80
C ILE A 23 3.58 -9.78 11.02
N ALA A 24 2.49 -9.36 10.38
CA ALA A 24 1.19 -10.01 10.52
C ALA A 24 1.20 -11.47 10.06
N THR A 25 1.81 -11.69 8.89
CA THR A 25 1.88 -13.01 8.25
C THR A 25 2.68 -13.99 9.08
N ASN A 26 3.79 -13.55 9.70
CA ASN A 26 4.71 -14.41 10.44
C ASN A 26 4.40 -14.53 11.95
N PHE A 27 3.88 -13.47 12.58
CA PHE A 27 3.81 -13.37 14.04
C PHE A 27 2.38 -13.36 14.58
N ILE A 28 1.47 -12.60 13.97
CA ILE A 28 0.13 -12.40 14.54
C ILE A 28 -0.75 -13.63 14.27
N ASN A 29 -0.63 -14.24 13.08
CA ASN A 29 -1.41 -15.43 12.73
C ASN A 29 -1.01 -16.69 13.53
N THR A 30 0.22 -16.73 14.06
CA THR A 30 0.73 -17.88 14.82
C THR A 30 0.31 -17.85 16.29
N GLN A 31 0.14 -16.66 16.88
CA GLN A 31 -0.15 -16.53 18.32
C GLN A 31 -1.65 -16.50 18.70
N LYS A 32 -2.57 -16.46 17.70
CA LYS A 32 -4.04 -16.46 17.90
C LYS A 32 -4.51 -15.47 18.99
N GLN A 33 -3.91 -14.28 19.07
CA GLN A 33 -4.29 -13.25 20.04
C GLN A 33 -5.33 -12.28 19.43
N PRO A 34 -6.62 -12.38 19.78
CA PRO A 34 -7.69 -11.62 19.11
C PRO A 34 -7.57 -10.11 19.32
N LYS A 35 -7.11 -9.65 20.49
CA LYS A 35 -6.91 -8.22 20.75
C LYS A 35 -5.81 -7.63 19.86
N LEU A 36 -4.71 -8.36 19.68
CA LEU A 36 -3.60 -7.94 18.83
C LEU A 36 -4.03 -7.89 17.35
N MET A 37 -4.82 -8.86 16.90
CA MET A 37 -5.42 -8.88 15.55
C MET A 37 -6.35 -7.69 15.30
N ALA A 38 -7.14 -7.28 16.30
CA ALA A 38 -8.02 -6.12 16.18
C ALA A 38 -7.22 -4.82 16.04
N TRP A 39 -6.23 -4.59 16.91
CA TRP A 39 -5.34 -3.42 16.82
C TRP A 39 -4.55 -3.39 15.50
N TYR A 40 -4.06 -4.54 15.07
CA TYR A 40 -3.43 -4.69 13.76
C TYR A 40 -4.36 -4.28 12.61
N SER A 41 -5.62 -4.72 12.64
CA SER A 41 -6.59 -4.40 11.59
C SER A 41 -6.88 -2.89 11.54
N VAL A 42 -6.95 -2.23 12.70
CA VAL A 42 -7.10 -0.76 12.78
C VAL A 42 -5.87 -0.06 12.22
N LEU A 43 -4.67 -0.46 12.63
CA LEU A 43 -3.41 0.10 12.12
C LEU A 43 -3.33 -0.04 10.60
N LEU A 44 -3.65 -1.22 10.08
CA LEU A 44 -3.61 -1.51 8.66
C LEU A 44 -4.61 -0.65 7.87
N ALA A 45 -5.83 -0.51 8.38
CA ALA A 45 -6.84 0.35 7.77
C ALA A 45 -6.39 1.82 7.71
N VAL A 46 -5.80 2.34 8.78
CA VAL A 46 -5.26 3.71 8.83
C VAL A 46 -4.11 3.87 7.81
N LEU A 47 -3.17 2.94 7.78
CA LEU A 47 -2.05 3.00 6.84
C LEU A 47 -2.52 2.95 5.37
N PHE A 48 -3.50 2.11 5.05
CA PHE A 48 -4.09 2.08 3.70
C PHE A 48 -4.81 3.39 3.35
N LEU A 49 -5.53 4.01 4.30
CA LEU A 49 -6.19 5.28 4.07
C LEU A 49 -5.18 6.39 3.74
N ILE A 50 -4.09 6.46 4.50
CA ILE A 50 -3.00 7.42 4.24
C ILE A 50 -2.32 7.11 2.90
N TYR A 51 -2.08 5.84 2.61
CA TYR A 51 -1.51 5.38 1.34
C TYR A 51 -2.36 5.80 0.13
N PHE A 52 -3.68 5.60 0.18
CA PHE A 52 -4.60 6.01 -0.88
C PHE A 52 -4.63 7.53 -1.03
N ALA A 53 -4.69 8.27 0.07
CA ALA A 53 -4.64 9.72 0.05
C ALA A 53 -3.33 10.23 -0.58
N ALA A 54 -2.20 9.58 -0.29
CA ALA A 54 -0.90 9.91 -0.88
C ALA A 54 -0.88 9.66 -2.40
N ILE A 55 -1.41 8.53 -2.88
CA ILE A 55 -1.51 8.26 -4.33
C ILE A 55 -2.37 9.31 -5.02
N LEU A 56 -3.55 9.63 -4.46
CA LEU A 56 -4.44 10.63 -5.04
C LEU A 56 -3.76 12.01 -5.08
N THR A 57 -3.12 12.41 -3.98
CA THR A 57 -2.39 13.68 -3.91
C THR A 57 -1.24 13.73 -4.91
N ALA A 58 -0.48 12.65 -5.06
CA ALA A 58 0.60 12.56 -6.06
C ALA A 58 0.05 12.66 -7.48
N SER A 59 -1.08 12.01 -7.74
CA SER A 59 -1.73 12.02 -9.05
C SER A 59 -2.24 13.42 -9.41
N PHE A 60 -2.89 14.11 -8.48
CA PHE A 60 -3.30 15.50 -8.68
C PHE A 60 -2.10 16.43 -8.90
N ALA A 61 -1.07 16.33 -8.07
CA ALA A 61 0.15 17.13 -8.23
C ALA A 61 0.82 16.89 -9.60
N ALA A 62 0.88 15.64 -10.04
CA ALA A 62 1.44 15.24 -11.33
C ALA A 62 0.65 15.81 -12.52
N LEU A 63 -0.68 15.93 -12.43
CA LEU A 63 -1.49 16.58 -13.47
C LEU A 63 -1.09 18.04 -13.69
N PHE A 64 -0.85 18.78 -12.61
CA PHE A 64 -0.41 20.18 -12.69
C PHE A 64 1.06 20.30 -13.17
N ALA A 65 1.91 19.36 -12.77
CA ALA A 65 3.31 19.30 -13.18
C ALA A 65 3.53 18.71 -14.60
N LYS A 66 2.48 18.17 -15.23
CA LYS A 66 2.53 17.44 -16.52
C LYS A 66 3.38 16.16 -16.48
N GLU A 67 3.53 15.56 -15.30
CA GLU A 67 4.25 14.31 -15.08
C GLU A 67 3.30 13.09 -15.22
N TYR A 68 2.74 12.91 -16.42
CA TYR A 68 1.64 11.96 -16.64
C TYR A 68 1.99 10.49 -16.32
N MET A 69 3.27 10.12 -16.33
CA MET A 69 3.71 8.77 -15.98
C MET A 69 3.35 8.40 -14.53
N VAL A 70 3.35 9.38 -13.61
CA VAL A 70 3.03 9.17 -12.18
C VAL A 70 1.58 8.72 -11.98
N LEU A 71 0.68 9.01 -12.94
CA LEU A 71 -0.74 8.61 -12.88
C LEU A 71 -0.93 7.08 -12.90
N SER A 72 0.06 6.31 -13.33
CA SER A 72 0.01 4.85 -13.26
C SER A 72 -0.14 4.33 -11.83
N LEU A 73 0.27 5.13 -10.82
CA LEU A 73 0.14 4.77 -9.41
C LEU A 73 -1.33 4.62 -8.95
N VAL A 74 -2.28 5.25 -9.63
CA VAL A 74 -3.72 5.15 -9.33
C VAL A 74 -4.21 3.70 -9.36
N PHE A 75 -3.60 2.85 -10.20
CA PHE A 75 -3.94 1.43 -10.29
C PHE A 75 -3.81 0.71 -8.94
N PHE A 76 -2.84 1.10 -8.11
CA PHE A 76 -2.61 0.47 -6.80
C PHE A 76 -3.64 0.85 -5.74
N VAL A 77 -4.49 1.84 -5.99
CA VAL A 77 -5.65 2.12 -5.12
C VAL A 77 -6.69 1.02 -5.26
N ILE A 78 -6.84 0.44 -6.45
CA ILE A 78 -7.91 -0.52 -6.76
C ILE A 78 -7.57 -1.93 -6.27
N ILE A 79 -6.28 -2.31 -6.31
CA ILE A 79 -5.82 -3.67 -6.00
C ILE A 79 -6.31 -4.18 -4.62
N PRO A 80 -6.20 -3.44 -3.51
CA PRO A 80 -6.62 -3.94 -2.22
C PRO A 80 -8.13 -4.23 -2.14
N PHE A 81 -8.95 -3.45 -2.83
CA PHE A 81 -10.41 -3.68 -2.89
C PHE A 81 -10.75 -4.92 -3.72
N VAL A 82 -10.06 -5.12 -4.84
CA VAL A 82 -10.19 -6.33 -5.67
C VAL A 82 -9.82 -7.55 -4.85
N ILE A 83 -8.68 -7.51 -4.16
CA ILE A 83 -8.23 -8.60 -3.28
C ILE A 83 -9.28 -8.87 -2.19
N GLY A 84 -9.76 -7.83 -1.50
CA GLY A 84 -10.76 -7.96 -0.44
C GLY A 84 -12.08 -8.58 -0.93
N LYS A 85 -12.51 -8.30 -2.15
CA LYS A 85 -13.74 -8.86 -2.74
C LYS A 85 -13.64 -10.37 -3.00
N TYR A 86 -12.47 -10.86 -3.37
CA TYR A 86 -12.26 -12.26 -3.77
C TYR A 86 -11.59 -13.12 -2.70
N VAL A 87 -11.25 -12.54 -1.54
CA VAL A 87 -10.60 -13.27 -0.46
C VAL A 87 -11.55 -14.30 0.13
N SER A 88 -11.05 -15.53 0.29
CA SER A 88 -11.67 -16.59 1.08
C SER A 88 -10.65 -17.09 2.10
N TYR A 89 -11.12 -17.65 3.22
CA TYR A 89 -10.22 -18.16 4.26
C TYR A 89 -9.24 -19.21 3.73
N GLU A 90 -9.66 -20.03 2.77
CA GLU A 90 -8.83 -21.05 2.11
C GLU A 90 -7.67 -20.46 1.28
N LYS A 91 -7.84 -19.26 0.74
CA LYS A 91 -6.87 -18.59 -0.15
C LYS A 91 -6.22 -17.38 0.49
N LEU A 92 -6.37 -17.19 1.81
CA LEU A 92 -5.91 -16.00 2.52
C LEU A 92 -4.40 -15.76 2.33
N SER A 93 -3.58 -16.81 2.39
CA SER A 93 -2.13 -16.70 2.18
C SER A 93 -1.76 -16.19 0.78
N PHE A 94 -2.43 -16.69 -0.26
CA PHE A 94 -2.21 -16.26 -1.64
C PHE A 94 -2.54 -14.77 -1.82
N TYR A 95 -3.69 -14.33 -1.31
CA TYR A 95 -4.14 -12.95 -1.42
C TYR A 95 -3.27 -11.98 -0.61
N SER A 96 -2.79 -12.38 0.57
CA SER A 96 -1.82 -11.59 1.34
C SER A 96 -0.49 -11.43 0.59
N ASN A 97 0.00 -12.50 -0.05
CA ASN A 97 1.22 -12.43 -0.87
C ASN A 97 1.02 -11.56 -2.11
N LEU A 98 -0.14 -11.63 -2.76
CA LEU A 98 -0.48 -10.77 -3.90
C LEU A 98 -0.54 -9.29 -3.48
N GLN A 99 -1.10 -9.00 -2.30
CA GLN A 99 -1.12 -7.65 -1.74
C GLN A 99 0.29 -7.14 -1.43
N LEU A 100 1.15 -7.98 -0.86
CA LEU A 100 2.57 -7.65 -0.64
C LEU A 100 3.29 -7.37 -1.97
N PHE A 101 3.10 -8.21 -2.98
CA PHE A 101 3.67 -7.99 -4.30
C PHE A 101 3.22 -6.65 -4.90
N ALA A 102 1.94 -6.30 -4.78
CA ALA A 102 1.41 -5.01 -5.23
C ALA A 102 2.05 -3.83 -4.50
N LEU A 103 2.30 -3.94 -3.19
CA LEU A 103 2.99 -2.91 -2.41
C LEU A 103 4.46 -2.76 -2.83
N PHE A 104 5.17 -3.87 -3.08
CA PHE A 104 6.54 -3.82 -3.61
C PHE A 104 6.60 -3.15 -4.98
N LEU A 105 5.66 -3.47 -5.87
CA LEU A 105 5.59 -2.87 -7.20
C LEU A 105 5.24 -1.37 -7.13
N SER A 106 4.33 -0.99 -6.24
CA SER A 106 4.02 0.43 -5.98
C SER A 106 5.25 1.18 -5.44
N LEU A 107 5.98 0.59 -4.49
CA LEU A 107 7.20 1.16 -3.94
C LEU A 107 8.26 1.35 -5.02
N PHE A 108 8.48 0.32 -5.85
CA PHE A 108 9.42 0.39 -6.96
C PHE A 108 9.09 1.54 -7.91
N LEU A 109 7.82 1.67 -8.31
CA LEU A 109 7.40 2.75 -9.20
C LEU A 109 7.51 4.13 -8.54
N ALA A 110 7.15 4.26 -7.27
CA ALA A 110 7.30 5.52 -6.54
C ALA A 110 8.78 5.95 -6.48
N LEU A 111 9.70 5.03 -6.19
CA LEU A 111 11.13 5.30 -6.19
C LEU A 111 11.66 5.60 -7.60
N PHE A 112 11.20 4.90 -8.62
CA PHE A 112 11.58 5.16 -10.01
C PHE A 112 11.21 6.59 -10.42
N PHE A 113 9.98 7.03 -10.15
CA PHE A 113 9.53 8.38 -10.49
C PHE A 113 10.20 9.50 -9.68
N ILE A 114 10.69 9.23 -8.47
CA ILE A 114 11.48 10.23 -7.71
C ILE A 114 12.81 10.54 -8.40
N ASN A 115 13.38 9.57 -9.13
CA ASN A 115 14.72 9.66 -9.70
C ASN A 115 14.75 10.10 -11.18
N ILE A 116 13.59 10.42 -11.76
CA ILE A 116 13.41 10.88 -13.14
C ILE A 116 12.99 12.34 -13.13
#